data_AF-A0A960JP47-F1
#
_entry.id   AF-A0A960JP47-F1
#
_cell.length_a   1.000
_cell.length_b   1.000
_cell.length_c   1.000
_cell.angle_alpha   90.00
_cell.angle_beta   90.00
_cell.angle_gamma   90.00
#
_symmetry.space_group_name_H-M   'P 1'
#
loop_
_entity.id
_entity.type
_entity.pdbx_description
1 polymer ?
#
loop_
_entity_poly.entity_id
_entity_poly.type
_entity_poly.pdbx_seq_one_letter_code
_entity_poly.pdbx_strand_id
1 'polypeptide(L)'
;TGITESLNDHTQGAVLFIDLDRFKPINDRLGHRVGDLVLDEVGRRLLATCRSSDIVGRLGGDEFVVVAPGVGPAAAEDLRCRVIAAL
;
A
#
# COMPACT_ATOMS: atom_id res chain seq x y z
N THR A 1 20.90 -1.12 8.23
CA THR A 1 21.24 -2.06 7.14
C THR A 1 20.22 -1.88 6.04
N GLY A 2 20.54 -1.04 5.04
CA GLY A 2 19.65 -0.79 3.91
C GLY A 2 19.78 -1.93 2.90
N ILE A 3 18.69 -2.64 2.66
CA ILE A 3 18.64 -3.71 1.67
C ILE A 3 18.35 -3.03 0.33
N THR A 4 19.37 -2.88 -0.52
CA THR A 4 19.18 -2.47 -1.92
C THR A 4 19.07 -3.74 -2.74
N GLU A 5 17.89 -4.38 -2.73
CA GLU A 5 17.60 -5.40 -3.73
C GLU A 5 17.34 -4.69 -5.05
N SER A 6 18.29 -4.83 -5.98
CA SER A 6 18.14 -4.41 -7.36
C SER A 6 17.10 -5.32 -8.02
N LEU A 7 16.01 -4.74 -8.54
CA LEU A 7 15.06 -5.42 -9.41
C LEU A 7 15.71 -5.67 -10.79
N ASN A 8 16.77 -6.48 -10.83
CA ASN A 8 17.41 -6.93 -12.06
C ASN A 8 17.20 -8.43 -12.23
N ASP A 9 16.05 -8.75 -12.81
CA ASP A 9 15.89 -9.80 -13.80
C ASP A 9 14.68 -9.40 -14.66
N HIS A 10 14.51 -9.94 -15.85
CA HIS A 10 13.39 -9.64 -16.77
C HIS A 10 11.99 -10.07 -16.24
N THR A 11 11.83 -10.13 -14.93
CA THR A 11 10.59 -10.40 -14.19
C THR A 11 9.67 -9.19 -14.23
N GLN A 12 8.47 -9.39 -14.76
CA GLN A 12 7.38 -8.43 -14.67
C GLN A 12 7.06 -8.12 -13.20
N GLY A 13 6.61 -6.89 -12.92
CA GLY A 13 6.18 -6.48 -11.60
C GLY A 13 5.18 -5.35 -11.68
N ALA A 14 4.51 -5.07 -10.57
CA ALA A 14 3.55 -3.98 -10.46
C ALA A 14 3.90 -3.07 -9.29
N VAL A 15 3.56 -1.79 -9.44
CA VAL A 15 3.59 -0.81 -8.37
C VAL A 15 2.21 -0.16 -8.29
N LEU A 16 1.60 -0.20 -7.10
CA LEU A 16 0.33 0.46 -6.82
C LEU A 16 0.60 1.66 -5.92
N PHE A 17 0.20 2.84 -6.37
CA PHE A 17 0.12 4.04 -5.54
C PHE A 17 -1.29 4.17 -4.98
N ILE A 18 -1.40 4.45 -3.68
CA ILE A 18 -2.65 4.48 -2.94
C ILE A 18 -2.68 5.79 -2.15
N ASP A 19 -3.76 6.55 -2.34
CA ASP A 19 -4.07 7.76 -1.58
C ASP A 19 -5.39 7.55 -0.84
N LEU A 20 -5.49 7.97 0.42
CA LEU A 20 -6.72 7.78 1.20
C LEU A 20 -7.66 8.97 1.00
N ASP A 21 -8.76 8.72 0.29
CA ASP A 21 -9.80 9.70 0.08
C ASP A 21 -10.27 10.33 1.40
N ARG A 22 -10.19 11.67 1.46
CA ARG A 22 -10.70 12.48 2.58
C ARG A 22 -10.05 12.20 3.93
N PHE A 23 -8.77 11.80 3.96
CA PHE A 23 -8.05 11.65 5.23
C PHE A 23 -7.87 12.98 6.00
N LYS A 24 -7.56 14.09 5.31
CA LYS A 24 -7.42 15.41 5.96
C LYS A 24 -8.66 15.83 6.77
N PRO A 25 -9.89 15.74 6.24
CA PRO A 25 -11.11 15.95 7.03
C PRO A 25 -11.23 15.11 8.30
N ILE A 26 -10.67 13.88 8.35
CA ILE A 26 -10.64 13.06 9.56
C ILE A 26 -9.74 13.72 10.60
N ASN A 27 -8.52 14.12 10.21
CA ASN A 27 -7.60 14.84 11.10
C ASN A 27 -8.21 16.14 11.62
N ASP A 28 -8.81 16.92 10.72
CA ASP A 28 -9.36 18.24 11.05
C ASP A 28 -10.56 18.14 12.02
N ARG A 29 -11.37 17.08 11.93
CA ARG A 29 -12.60 16.91 12.73
C ARG A 29 -12.40 16.09 13.99
N LEU A 30 -11.57 15.06 13.93
CA LEU A 30 -11.42 14.05 14.99
C LEU A 30 -10.04 14.07 15.66
N GLY A 31 -9.12 14.89 15.13
CA GLY A 31 -7.76 15.05 15.64
C GLY A 31 -6.77 14.02 15.08
N HIS A 32 -5.50 14.41 15.05
CA HIS A 32 -4.41 13.59 14.49
C HIS A 32 -4.29 12.20 15.11
N ARG A 33 -4.56 12.04 16.41
CA ARG A 33 -4.53 10.72 17.05
C ARG A 33 -5.52 9.73 16.42
N VAL A 34 -6.68 10.21 15.96
CA VAL A 34 -7.64 9.36 15.25
C VAL A 34 -7.15 9.07 13.84
N GLY A 35 -6.55 10.06 13.17
CA GLY A 35 -5.87 9.83 11.89
C GLY A 35 -4.77 8.77 11.98
N ASP A 36 -3.97 8.77 13.03
CA ASP A 36 -2.92 7.77 13.26
C ASP A 36 -3.51 6.35 13.38
N LEU A 37 -4.65 6.20 14.06
CA LEU A 37 -5.36 4.92 14.15
C LEU A 37 -5.89 4.45 12.79
N VAL A 38 -6.38 5.38 11.96
CA VAL A 38 -6.82 5.08 10.59
C VAL A 38 -5.62 4.61 9.75
N LEU A 39 -4.49 5.31 9.82
CA LEU A 39 -3.27 4.93 9.09
C LEU A 39 -2.72 3.57 9.53
N ASP A 40 -2.75 3.29 10.84
CA ASP A 40 -2.35 2.00 11.41
C ASP A 40 -3.25 0.86 10.90
N GLU A 41 -4.57 1.07 10.87
CA GLU A 41 -5.52 0.10 10.36
C GLU A 41 -5.39 -0.12 8.84
N VAL A 42 -5.19 0.94 8.06
CA VAL A 42 -4.90 0.85 6.62
C VAL A 42 -3.64 0.03 6.37
N GLY A 43 -2.56 0.31 7.12
CA GLY A 43 -1.32 -0.46 7.02
C GLY A 43 -1.53 -1.96 7.30
N ARG A 44 -2.29 -2.30 8.35
CA ARG A 44 -2.64 -3.70 8.65
C ARG A 44 -3.43 -4.36 7.53
N ARG A 45 -4.44 -3.68 6.99
CA ARG A 45 -5.29 -4.20 5.90
C ARG A 45 -4.51 -4.41 4.62
N LEU A 46 -3.60 -3.50 4.28
CA LEU A 46 -2.70 -3.65 3.14
C LEU A 46 -1.78 -4.85 3.31
N LEU A 47 -1.13 -5.00 4.47
CA LEU A 47 -0.27 -6.15 4.77
C LEU A 47 -1.04 -7.48 4.70
N ALA A 48 -2.29 -7.52 5.16
CA ALA A 48 -3.12 -8.73 5.10
C ALA A 48 -3.60 -9.08 3.69
N THR A 49 -3.66 -8.08 2.78
CA THR A 49 -4.13 -8.25 1.39
C THR A 49 -3.00 -8.68 0.44
N CYS A 50 -1.76 -8.31 0.80
CA CYS A 50 -0.58 -8.55 -0.01
C CYS A 50 0.08 -9.90 0.30
N ARG A 51 0.89 -10.40 -0.62
CA ARG A 51 1.71 -11.61 -0.41
C ARG A 51 2.93 -11.24 0.44
N SER A 52 3.57 -12.25 1.03
CA SER A 52 4.80 -12.05 1.82
C SER A 52 5.99 -11.51 1.02
N SER A 53 5.98 -11.68 -0.31
CA SER A 53 6.99 -11.15 -1.23
C SER A 53 6.74 -9.71 -1.65
N ASP A 54 5.53 -9.20 -1.41
CA ASP A 54 5.16 -7.83 -1.77
C ASP A 54 5.65 -6.88 -0.67
N ILE A 55 6.04 -5.68 -1.06
CA ILE A 55 6.51 -4.64 -0.13
C ILE A 55 5.40 -3.61 0.01
N VAL A 56 4.93 -3.39 1.25
CA VAL A 56 4.01 -2.31 1.60
C VAL A 56 4.80 -1.20 2.28
N GLY A 57 4.69 0.02 1.77
CA GLY A 57 5.34 1.21 2.32
C GLY A 57 4.36 2.36 2.49
N ARG A 58 4.61 3.22 3.48
CA ARG A 58 3.98 4.54 3.61
C ARG A 58 4.96 5.60 3.12
N LEU A 59 4.58 6.37 2.11
CA LEU A 59 5.44 7.40 1.52
C LEU A 59 5.43 8.68 2.36
N GLY A 60 4.27 9.03 2.89
CA GLY A 60 4.06 10.23 3.72
C GLY A 60 2.56 10.50 3.85
N GLY A 61 2.14 11.27 4.86
CA GLY A 61 0.73 11.63 5.02
C GLY A 61 -0.20 10.40 5.00
N ASP A 62 -1.13 10.40 4.05
CA ASP A 62 -2.10 9.36 3.68
C ASP A 62 -1.68 8.48 2.50
N GLU A 63 -0.48 8.68 1.95
CA GLU A 63 0.01 7.99 0.76
C GLU A 63 0.72 6.67 1.11
N PHE A 64 0.31 5.59 0.44
CA PHE A 64 0.89 4.26 0.53
C PHE A 64 1.34 3.76 -0.85
N VAL A 65 2.29 2.83 -0.83
CA VAL A 65 2.77 2.12 -2.01
C VAL A 65 2.81 0.63 -1.76
N VAL A 66 2.40 -0.14 -2.76
CA VAL A 66 2.63 -1.59 -2.81
C VAL A 66 3.53 -1.90 -4.02
N VAL A 67 4.67 -2.51 -3.77
CA VAL A 67 5.55 -3.05 -4.81
C VAL A 67 5.37 -4.56 -4.83
N ALA A 68 4.93 -5.10 -5.98
CA ALA A 68 4.64 -6.52 -6.17
C ALA A 68 5.56 -7.09 -7.28
N PRO A 69 6.76 -7.59 -6.93
CA PRO A 69 7.67 -8.22 -7.87
C PRO A 69 7.08 -9.52 -8.43
N GLY A 70 7.41 -9.87 -9.68
CA GLY A 70 6.98 -11.13 -10.29
C GLY A 70 5.49 -11.18 -10.68
N VAL A 71 4.80 -10.05 -10.70
CA VAL A 71 3.38 -9.96 -11.03
C VAL A 71 3.17 -9.44 -12.46
N GLY A 72 2.44 -10.21 -13.26
CA GLY A 72 1.99 -9.78 -14.60
C GLY A 72 0.68 -8.97 -14.57
N PRO A 73 0.26 -8.38 -15.70
CA PRO A 73 -0.86 -7.42 -15.75
C PRO A 73 -2.18 -7.88 -15.14
N ALA A 74 -2.61 -9.12 -15.41
CA ALA A 74 -3.87 -9.65 -14.88
C ALA A 74 -3.83 -9.79 -13.34
N ALA A 75 -2.73 -10.31 -12.80
CA ALA A 75 -2.56 -10.45 -11.36
C ALA A 75 -2.37 -9.09 -10.65
N ALA A 76 -1.83 -8.09 -11.35
CA ALA A 76 -1.77 -6.72 -10.85
C ALA A 76 -3.18 -6.10 -10.72
N GLU A 77 -4.05 -6.35 -11.70
CA GLU A 77 -5.44 -5.93 -11.65
C GLU A 77 -6.23 -6.64 -10.54
N ASP A 78 -5.99 -7.94 -10.35
CA ASP A 78 -6.57 -8.67 -9.22
C ASP A 78 -6.09 -8.10 -7.87
N LEU A 79 -4.80 -7.74 -7.76
CA LEU A 79 -4.25 -7.10 -6.57
C LEU A 79 -4.94 -5.75 -6.31
N ARG A 80 -5.10 -4.92 -7.34
CA ARG A 80 -5.82 -3.64 -7.27
C ARG A 80 -7.24 -3.84 -6.74
N CYS A 81 -7.98 -4.80 -7.28
CA CYS A 81 -9.35 -5.11 -6.84
C CYS A 81 -9.40 -5.55 -5.38
N ARG A 82 -8.47 -6.40 -4.93
CA ARG A 82 -8.41 -6.82 -3.52
C ARG A 82 -8.08 -5.67 -2.58
N VAL A 83 -7.14 -4.79 -2.95
CA VAL A 83 -6.78 -3.60 -2.15
C VAL A 83 -7.99 -2.68 -2.00
N ILE A 84 -8.71 -2.40 -3.09
CA ILE A 84 -9.93 -1.57 -3.06
C ILE A 84 -11.02 -2.20 -2.19
N ALA A 85 -11.15 -3.53 -2.19
CA ALA A 85 -12.14 -4.21 -1.36
C ALA A 85 -11.77 -4.25 0.12
N ALA A 86 -10.48 -4.12 0.47
CA ALA A 86 -9.98 -4.21 1.83
C ALA A 86 -9.98 -2.86 2.57
N LEU A 87 -9.89 -1.75 1.84
CA LEU A 87 -9.84 -0.38 2.39
C LEU A 87 -11.23 0.26 2.43
#